data_AF-A0A365NIN2-F1
#
_entry.id   AF-A0A365NIN2-F1
#
_cell.length_a   1.000
_cell.length_b   1.000
_cell.length_c   1.000
_cell.angle_alpha   90.00
_cell.angle_beta   90.00
_cell.angle_gamma   90.00
#
_symmetry.space_group_name_H-M   'P 1'
#
loop_
_entity.id
_entity.type
_entity.pdbx_description
1 polymer ?
#
loop_
_entity_poly.entity_id
_entity_poly.type
_entity_poly.pdbx_seq_one_letter_code
_entity_poly.pdbx_strand_id
1 'polypeptide(L)'
;MFQHYCKSKEYIQQAHLEAELPASLLQDALVVANFPSKNRRLHIEKWREGQLPNPFLNHDSATIDRLDRLYTQLAIYIEDYITKATSISPPRAYMCTPSPCSDVDQLQFTGQPIGIDILRVETLRDVERNRLFRAFFRYELVSKIRCLQDRIELELIDELVAPIFENFSHGEAEALRLNSRGNRQTESQLWITVP
;
A
#
# COMPACT_ATOMS: atom_id res chain seq x y z
N MET A 1 23.51 18.16 -20.98
CA MET A 1 22.17 18.52 -20.47
C MET A 1 21.35 17.28 -20.07
N PHE A 2 21.19 16.28 -20.94
CA PHE A 2 20.44 15.05 -20.65
C PHE A 2 20.94 14.24 -19.43
N GLN A 3 22.27 14.08 -19.26
CA GLN A 3 22.83 13.35 -18.11
C GLN A 3 22.56 14.01 -16.75
N HIS A 4 22.48 15.35 -16.70
CA HIS A 4 22.13 16.05 -15.45
C HIS A 4 20.65 15.87 -15.11
N TYR A 5 19.78 15.85 -16.14
CA TYR A 5 18.37 15.56 -15.97
C TYR A 5 18.12 14.14 -15.44
N CYS A 6 18.76 13.11 -16.03
CA CYS A 6 18.59 11.74 -15.56
C CYS A 6 19.03 11.56 -14.10
N LYS A 7 20.21 12.08 -13.74
CA LYS A 7 20.72 12.04 -12.37
C LYS A 7 19.82 12.78 -11.38
N SER A 8 19.29 13.94 -11.76
CA SER A 8 18.35 14.68 -10.92
C SER A 8 17.03 13.95 -10.75
N LYS A 9 16.51 13.32 -11.81
CA LYS A 9 15.26 12.55 -11.78
C LYS A 9 15.38 11.34 -10.84
N GLU A 10 16.43 10.56 -10.99
CA GLU A 10 16.71 9.40 -10.14
C GLU A 10 16.82 9.80 -8.67
N TYR A 11 17.53 10.90 -8.38
CA TYR A 11 17.64 11.43 -7.03
C TYR A 11 16.29 11.84 -6.43
N ILE A 12 15.44 12.54 -7.19
CA ILE A 12 14.11 12.97 -6.74
C ILE A 12 13.20 11.75 -6.49
N GLN A 13 13.18 10.78 -7.42
CA GLN A 13 12.40 9.55 -7.28
C GLN A 13 12.84 8.76 -6.04
N GLN A 14 14.16 8.61 -5.84
CA GLN A 14 14.70 7.93 -4.67
C GLN A 14 14.30 8.64 -3.38
N ALA A 15 14.49 9.95 -3.29
CA ALA A 15 14.13 10.72 -2.09
C ALA A 15 12.62 10.65 -1.78
N HIS A 16 11.77 10.69 -2.79
CA HIS A 16 10.33 10.54 -2.64
C HIS A 16 9.97 9.15 -2.11
N LEU A 17 10.51 8.08 -2.70
CA LEU A 17 10.24 6.72 -2.26
C LEU A 17 10.78 6.44 -0.86
N GLU A 18 11.95 6.97 -0.50
CA GLU A 18 12.50 6.82 0.86
C GLU A 18 11.63 7.51 1.92
N ALA A 19 11.00 8.64 1.57
CA ALA A 19 10.07 9.33 2.46
C ALA A 19 8.73 8.60 2.59
N GLU A 20 8.20 8.05 1.50
CA GLU A 20 6.87 7.44 1.46
C GLU A 20 6.84 5.95 1.83
N LEU A 21 7.97 5.24 1.68
CA LEU A 21 8.08 3.82 1.99
C LEU A 21 9.01 3.61 3.19
N PRO A 22 8.50 3.64 4.44
CA PRO A 22 9.30 3.27 5.60
C PRO A 22 9.82 1.84 5.45
N ALA A 23 10.94 1.50 6.10
CA ALA A 23 11.65 0.22 5.91
C ALA A 23 10.74 -1.03 6.00
N SER A 24 9.71 -0.99 6.85
CA SER A 24 8.73 -2.08 7.01
C SER A 24 7.75 -2.25 5.85
N LEU A 25 7.55 -1.20 5.05
CA LEU A 25 6.70 -1.17 3.85
C LEU A 25 7.52 -1.39 2.57
N LEU A 26 8.80 -0.98 2.59
CA LEU A 26 9.72 -1.20 1.48
C LEU A 26 9.86 -2.68 1.12
N GLN A 27 9.97 -3.58 2.10
CA GLN A 27 10.03 -5.03 1.83
C GLN A 27 8.75 -5.56 1.18
N ASP A 28 7.58 -5.08 1.62
CA ASP A 28 6.27 -5.43 1.05
C ASP A 28 6.12 -4.88 -0.39
N ALA A 29 6.69 -3.72 -0.68
CA ALA A 29 6.74 -3.18 -2.04
C ALA A 29 7.72 -3.97 -2.94
N LEU A 30 8.90 -4.31 -2.41
CA LEU A 30 9.94 -5.02 -3.15
C LEU A 30 9.52 -6.43 -3.57
N VAL A 31 8.83 -7.16 -2.69
CA VAL A 31 8.37 -8.52 -3.02
C VAL A 31 7.41 -8.51 -4.21
N VAL A 32 6.59 -7.47 -4.32
CA VAL A 32 5.64 -7.27 -5.41
C VAL A 32 6.31 -6.76 -6.69
N ALA A 33 7.12 -5.71 -6.57
CA ALA A 33 7.76 -5.05 -7.72
C ALA A 33 8.74 -5.97 -8.44
N ASN A 34 9.43 -6.83 -7.71
CA ASN A 34 10.40 -7.79 -8.24
C ASN A 34 9.91 -9.24 -8.19
N PHE A 35 8.60 -9.45 -8.23
CA PHE A 35 8.03 -10.80 -8.22
C PHE A 35 8.55 -11.60 -9.44
N PRO A 36 9.29 -12.70 -9.24
CA PRO A 36 10.02 -13.34 -10.31
C PRO A 36 9.15 -14.33 -11.10
N SER A 37 9.56 -14.59 -12.34
CA SER A 37 8.92 -15.62 -13.17
C SER A 37 9.32 -17.05 -12.77
N LYS A 38 10.45 -17.23 -12.08
CA LYS A 38 11.01 -18.50 -11.59
C LYS A 38 11.47 -18.34 -10.14
N ASN A 39 11.64 -19.45 -9.41
CA ASN A 39 12.14 -19.46 -8.03
C ASN A 39 11.31 -18.59 -7.07
N ARG A 40 9.98 -18.58 -7.24
CA ARG A 40 9.06 -17.72 -6.48
C ARG A 40 9.08 -18.04 -4.99
N ARG A 41 9.20 -19.32 -4.65
CA ARG A 41 9.35 -19.78 -3.26
C ARG A 41 10.53 -19.10 -2.56
N LEU A 42 11.71 -19.14 -3.16
CA LEU A 42 12.91 -18.51 -2.59
C LEU A 42 12.74 -16.99 -2.44
N HIS A 43 12.03 -16.36 -3.38
CA HIS A 43 11.73 -14.93 -3.31
C HIS A 43 10.81 -14.58 -2.13
N ILE A 44 9.78 -15.40 -1.90
CA ILE A 44 8.86 -15.23 -0.77
C ILE A 44 9.55 -15.55 0.57
N GLU A 45 10.41 -16.56 0.62
CA GLU A 45 11.25 -16.86 1.80
C GLU A 45 12.15 -15.68 2.15
N LYS A 46 12.86 -15.10 1.16
CA LYS A 46 13.69 -13.91 1.36
C LYS A 46 12.89 -12.69 1.83
N TRP A 47 11.69 -12.49 1.28
CA TRP A 47 10.80 -11.43 1.75
C TRP A 47 10.37 -11.65 3.21
N ARG A 48 9.99 -12.88 3.58
CA ARG A 48 9.62 -13.22 4.96
C ARG A 48 10.75 -12.95 5.94
N GLU A 49 11.99 -13.19 5.52
CA GLU A 49 13.20 -12.92 6.32
C GLU A 49 13.63 -11.44 6.29
N GLY A 50 12.96 -10.58 5.52
CA GLY A 50 13.32 -9.17 5.35
C GLY A 50 14.65 -8.97 4.62
N GLN A 51 15.08 -9.96 3.82
CA GLN A 51 16.38 -10.01 3.15
C GLN A 51 16.30 -9.63 1.67
N LEU A 52 15.21 -9.01 1.21
CA LEU A 52 15.22 -8.48 -0.16
C LEU A 52 16.22 -7.32 -0.26
N PRO A 53 17.05 -7.27 -1.32
CA PRO A 53 18.07 -6.24 -1.46
C PRO A 53 17.46 -4.84 -1.46
N ASN A 54 18.04 -3.93 -0.67
CA ASN A 54 17.63 -2.54 -0.69
C ASN A 54 18.16 -1.87 -1.98
N PRO A 55 17.28 -1.44 -2.90
CA PRO A 55 17.70 -0.88 -4.19
C PRO A 55 18.36 0.50 -4.04
N PHE A 56 18.07 1.22 -2.96
CA PHE A 56 18.62 2.55 -2.68
C PHE A 56 20.10 2.51 -2.33
N LEU A 57 20.56 1.43 -1.69
CA LEU A 57 21.97 1.20 -1.37
C LEU A 57 22.77 0.71 -2.57
N ASN A 58 22.14 -0.06 -3.45
CA ASN A 58 22.78 -0.67 -4.60
C ASN A 58 22.67 0.19 -5.89
N HIS A 59 22.02 1.35 -5.81
CA HIS A 59 21.70 2.22 -6.95
C HIS A 59 21.07 1.47 -8.14
N ASP A 60 20.18 0.52 -7.84
CA ASP A 60 19.48 -0.25 -8.86
C ASP A 60 18.31 0.56 -9.45
N SER A 61 18.65 1.40 -10.44
CA SER A 61 17.68 2.30 -11.09
C SER A 61 16.48 1.56 -11.69
N ALA A 62 16.68 0.34 -12.20
CA ALA A 62 15.60 -0.46 -12.76
C ALA A 62 14.59 -0.89 -11.69
N THR A 63 15.06 -1.28 -10.51
CA THR A 63 14.17 -1.59 -9.38
C THR A 63 13.50 -0.33 -8.83
N ILE A 64 14.22 0.79 -8.73
CA ILE A 64 13.65 2.07 -8.29
C ILE A 64 12.52 2.52 -9.21
N ASP A 65 12.72 2.46 -10.53
CA ASP A 65 11.67 2.79 -11.51
C ASP A 65 10.44 1.86 -11.42
N ARG A 66 10.64 0.57 -11.10
CA ARG A 66 9.53 -0.36 -10.87
C ARG A 66 8.76 -0.04 -9.59
N LEU A 67 9.47 0.32 -8.52
CA LEU A 67 8.85 0.73 -7.26
C LEU A 67 8.04 2.02 -7.44
N ASP A 68 8.60 3.02 -8.12
CA ASP A 68 7.93 4.30 -8.42
C ASP A 68 6.61 4.08 -9.19
N ARG A 69 6.66 3.24 -10.23
CA ARG A 69 5.47 2.86 -11.00
C ARG A 69 4.44 2.11 -10.16
N LEU A 70 4.89 1.14 -9.36
CA LEU A 70 4.00 0.36 -8.49
C LEU A 70 3.35 1.26 -7.45
N TYR A 71 4.11 2.12 -6.80
CA TYR A 71 3.62 3.08 -5.81
C TYR A 71 2.57 4.00 -6.42
N THR A 72 2.88 4.62 -7.56
CA THR A 72 1.94 5.51 -8.28
C THR A 72 0.65 4.80 -8.67
N GLN A 73 0.75 3.57 -9.19
CA GLN A 73 -0.42 2.77 -9.56
C GLN A 73 -1.28 2.41 -8.35
N LEU A 74 -0.66 1.96 -7.26
CA LEU A 74 -1.38 1.62 -6.04
C LEU A 74 -1.97 2.85 -5.37
N ALA A 75 -1.29 4.00 -5.40
CA ALA A 75 -1.83 5.26 -4.90
C ALA A 75 -3.16 5.57 -5.59
N ILE A 76 -3.21 5.54 -6.93
CA ILE A 76 -4.45 5.77 -7.70
C ILE A 76 -5.57 4.80 -7.28
N TYR A 77 -5.25 3.52 -7.08
CA TYR A 77 -6.24 2.53 -6.64
C TYR A 77 -6.71 2.74 -5.20
N ILE A 78 -5.82 3.17 -4.32
CA ILE A 78 -6.16 3.54 -2.95
C ILE A 78 -7.07 4.76 -2.94
N GLU A 79 -6.77 5.81 -3.73
CA GLU A 79 -7.60 7.02 -3.87
C GLU A 79 -9.01 6.67 -4.34
N ASP A 80 -9.12 5.84 -5.38
CA ASP A 80 -10.42 5.37 -5.88
C ASP A 80 -11.18 4.56 -4.81
N TYR A 81 -10.49 3.66 -4.11
CA TYR A 81 -11.08 2.85 -3.06
C TYR A 81 -11.60 3.70 -1.90
N ILE A 82 -10.79 4.60 -1.35
CA ILE A 82 -11.20 5.42 -0.20
C ILE A 82 -12.35 6.35 -0.61
N THR A 83 -12.27 6.98 -1.78
CA THR A 83 -13.32 7.88 -2.30
C THR A 83 -14.67 7.15 -2.40
N LYS A 84 -14.67 5.92 -2.90
CA LYS A 84 -15.88 5.10 -3.02
C LYS A 84 -16.38 4.59 -1.67
N ALA A 85 -15.47 4.13 -0.82
CA ALA A 85 -15.79 3.55 0.49
C ALA A 85 -16.37 4.59 1.46
N THR A 86 -15.95 5.84 1.36
CA THR A 86 -16.43 6.93 2.23
C THR A 86 -17.51 7.79 1.59
N SER A 87 -17.96 7.45 0.38
CA SER A 87 -19.03 8.19 -0.30
C SER A 87 -20.35 8.08 0.47
N ILE A 88 -21.16 9.13 0.43
CA ILE A 88 -22.52 9.14 0.99
C ILE A 88 -23.38 8.03 0.35
N SER A 89 -23.11 7.68 -0.91
CA SER A 89 -23.79 6.60 -1.62
C SER A 89 -22.75 5.68 -2.27
N PRO A 90 -22.19 4.70 -1.52
CA PRO A 90 -21.19 3.78 -2.04
C PRO A 90 -21.65 3.03 -3.30
N PRO A 91 -22.88 2.48 -3.39
CA PRO A 91 -23.33 1.80 -4.60
C PRO A 91 -23.23 2.68 -5.85
N ARG A 92 -23.56 3.97 -5.73
CA ARG A 92 -23.43 4.93 -6.82
C ARG A 92 -21.98 5.22 -7.14
N ALA A 93 -21.14 5.44 -6.13
CA ALA A 93 -19.71 5.70 -6.34
C ALA A 93 -18.99 4.53 -7.00
N TYR A 94 -19.34 3.28 -6.65
CA TYR A 94 -18.77 2.07 -7.27
C TYR A 94 -19.18 1.87 -8.73
N MET A 95 -20.24 2.53 -9.22
CA MET A 95 -20.57 2.55 -10.65
C MET A 95 -19.67 3.48 -11.46
N CYS A 96 -18.83 4.28 -10.80
CA CYS A 96 -17.98 5.28 -11.41
C CYS A 96 -16.54 4.79 -11.55
N THR A 97 -15.85 5.35 -12.53
CA THR A 97 -14.44 5.07 -12.80
C THR A 97 -13.58 6.29 -12.48
N PRO A 98 -12.38 6.10 -11.91
CA PRO A 98 -11.40 7.16 -11.82
C PRO A 98 -10.96 7.53 -13.24
N SER A 99 -10.78 8.82 -13.52
CA SER A 99 -10.31 9.26 -14.83
C SER A 99 -8.80 9.43 -14.81
N PRO A 100 -8.03 8.62 -15.53
CA PRO A 100 -6.56 8.74 -15.56
C PRO A 100 -6.07 9.95 -16.38
N CYS A 101 -6.97 10.66 -17.07
CA CYS A 101 -6.61 11.64 -18.10
C CYS A 101 -7.45 12.94 -18.05
N SER A 102 -8.29 13.12 -17.03
CA SER A 102 -9.03 14.39 -16.87
C SER A 102 -8.33 15.30 -15.88
N ASP A 103 -8.19 16.57 -16.22
CA ASP A 103 -7.81 17.66 -15.30
C ASP A 103 -8.82 17.90 -14.16
N VAL A 104 -9.84 17.04 -14.07
CA VAL A 104 -10.93 17.10 -13.10
C VAL A 104 -10.72 15.97 -12.09
N ASP A 105 -10.43 16.35 -10.84
CA ASP A 105 -10.26 15.44 -9.69
C ASP A 105 -11.59 14.88 -9.19
N GLN A 106 -12.40 14.31 -10.10
CA GLN A 106 -13.73 13.79 -9.80
C GLN A 106 -13.97 12.40 -10.40
N LEU A 107 -14.75 11.59 -9.68
CA LEU A 107 -15.26 10.34 -10.23
C LEU A 107 -16.12 10.60 -11.47
N GLN A 108 -16.02 9.70 -12.45
CA GLN A 108 -16.76 9.79 -13.69
C GLN A 108 -17.75 8.63 -13.84
N PHE A 109 -18.98 8.94 -14.23
CA PHE A 109 -19.95 7.96 -14.70
C PHE A 109 -20.11 8.13 -16.20
N THR A 110 -19.88 7.07 -16.99
CA THR A 110 -19.98 7.13 -18.46
C THR A 110 -19.17 8.27 -19.10
N GLY A 111 -18.02 8.61 -18.52
CA GLY A 111 -17.13 9.70 -18.98
C GLY A 111 -17.56 11.11 -18.57
N GLN A 112 -18.60 11.28 -17.75
CA GLN A 112 -19.02 12.58 -17.22
C GLN A 112 -18.72 12.68 -15.72
N PRO A 113 -18.18 13.82 -15.25
CA PRO A 113 -17.91 14.04 -13.83
C PRO A 113 -19.22 14.10 -13.03
N ILE A 114 -19.26 13.46 -11.87
CA ILE A 114 -20.47 13.36 -11.03
C ILE A 114 -20.39 14.20 -9.74
N GLY A 115 -19.40 15.10 -9.62
CA GLY A 115 -19.26 16.00 -8.47
C GLY A 115 -18.84 15.30 -7.18
N ILE A 116 -18.28 14.08 -7.26
CA ILE A 116 -17.62 13.41 -6.13
C ILE A 116 -16.13 13.62 -6.30
N ASP A 117 -15.56 14.45 -5.45
CA ASP A 117 -14.12 14.76 -5.46
C ASP A 117 -13.31 13.56 -4.98
N ILE A 118 -12.20 13.31 -5.66
CA ILE A 118 -11.27 12.22 -5.33
C ILE A 118 -10.50 12.59 -4.07
N LEU A 119 -10.55 11.69 -3.07
CA LEU A 119 -9.73 11.81 -1.88
C LEU A 119 -8.28 11.38 -2.22
N ARG A 120 -7.34 12.30 -2.04
CA ARG A 120 -5.91 12.07 -2.32
C ARG A 120 -5.23 11.31 -1.19
N VAL A 121 -4.30 10.42 -1.53
CA VAL A 121 -3.53 9.66 -0.53
C VAL A 121 -2.75 10.60 0.40
N GLU A 122 -2.29 11.74 -0.12
CA GLU A 122 -1.54 12.76 0.63
C GLU A 122 -2.34 13.38 1.79
N THR A 123 -3.68 13.32 1.72
CA THR A 123 -4.55 13.85 2.79
C THR A 123 -4.67 12.91 4.00
N LEU A 124 -4.21 11.67 3.86
CA LEU A 124 -4.28 10.66 4.92
C LEU A 124 -3.14 10.83 5.92
N ARG A 125 -3.40 10.46 7.17
CA ARG A 125 -2.33 10.35 8.17
C ARG A 125 -1.36 9.23 7.77
N ASP A 126 -0.08 9.38 8.10
CA ASP A 126 0.95 8.40 7.75
C ASP A 126 0.58 6.97 8.16
N VAL A 127 -0.06 6.80 9.32
CA VAL A 127 -0.51 5.49 9.81
C VAL A 127 -1.59 4.87 8.91
N GLU A 128 -2.54 5.68 8.45
CA GLU A 128 -3.64 5.25 7.56
C GLU A 128 -3.10 4.93 6.17
N ARG A 129 -2.25 5.82 5.65
CA ARG A 129 -1.55 5.65 4.37
C ARG A 129 -0.75 4.35 4.36
N ASN A 130 0.10 4.13 5.37
CA ASN A 130 0.92 2.93 5.49
C ASN A 130 0.09 1.65 5.60
N ARG A 131 -1.04 1.69 6.32
CA ARG A 131 -1.93 0.54 6.46
C ARG A 131 -2.59 0.18 5.13
N LEU A 132 -3.05 1.18 4.38
CA LEU A 132 -3.66 0.98 3.06
C LEU A 132 -2.63 0.44 2.06
N PHE A 133 -1.48 1.08 1.94
CA PHE A 133 -0.41 0.57 1.05
C PHE A 133 -0.03 -0.86 1.38
N ARG A 134 0.15 -1.18 2.66
CA ARG A 134 0.45 -2.55 3.10
C ARG A 134 -0.62 -3.54 2.67
N ALA A 135 -1.91 -3.19 2.84
CA ALA A 135 -3.02 -4.04 2.41
C ALA A 135 -3.02 -4.25 0.89
N PHE A 136 -2.78 -3.18 0.11
CA PHE A 136 -2.76 -3.24 -1.35
C PHE A 136 -1.55 -4.01 -1.89
N PHE A 137 -0.34 -3.82 -1.35
CA PHE A 137 0.84 -4.63 -1.72
C PHE A 137 0.57 -6.12 -1.52
N ARG A 138 -0.07 -6.47 -0.41
CA ARG A 138 -0.41 -7.86 -0.10
C ARG A 138 -1.45 -8.44 -1.02
N TYR A 139 -2.49 -7.67 -1.31
CA TYR A 139 -3.50 -8.07 -2.27
C TYR A 139 -2.88 -8.30 -3.65
N GLU A 140 -1.98 -7.42 -4.09
CA GLU A 140 -1.25 -7.58 -5.34
C GLU A 140 -0.35 -8.82 -5.31
N LEU A 141 0.36 -9.07 -4.21
CA LEU A 141 1.18 -10.28 -4.02
C LEU A 141 0.34 -11.55 -4.14
N VAL A 142 -0.79 -11.64 -3.41
CA VAL A 142 -1.71 -12.78 -3.47
C VAL A 142 -2.28 -12.95 -4.87
N SER A 143 -2.59 -11.86 -5.56
CA SER A 143 -3.09 -11.90 -6.94
C SER A 143 -2.03 -12.48 -7.89
N LYS A 144 -0.77 -12.07 -7.76
CA LYS A 144 0.33 -12.65 -8.55
C LYS A 144 0.54 -14.14 -8.26
N ILE A 145 0.39 -14.55 -7.01
CA ILE A 145 0.48 -15.96 -6.58
C ILE A 145 -0.71 -16.77 -7.13
N ARG A 146 -1.94 -16.26 -7.07
CA ARG A 146 -3.13 -16.97 -7.58
C ARG A 146 -3.17 -17.09 -9.09
N CYS A 147 -2.56 -16.15 -9.81
CA CYS A 147 -2.41 -16.22 -11.26
C CYS A 147 -1.39 -17.28 -11.71
N LEU A 148 -0.74 -17.99 -10.77
CA LEU A 148 0.16 -19.08 -11.10
C LEU A 148 -0.63 -20.31 -11.57
N GLN A 149 -0.26 -20.83 -12.74
CA GLN A 149 -0.92 -22.00 -13.34
C GLN A 149 -0.51 -23.33 -12.68
N ASP A 150 0.57 -23.34 -11.88
CA ASP A 150 1.08 -24.54 -11.22
C ASP A 150 0.47 -24.69 -9.82
N ARG A 151 -0.43 -25.66 -9.67
CA ARG A 151 -1.17 -25.91 -8.43
C ARG A 151 -0.25 -26.33 -7.27
N ILE A 152 0.85 -27.03 -7.53
CA ILE A 152 1.75 -27.52 -6.47
C ILE A 152 2.56 -26.36 -5.90
N GLU A 153 3.05 -25.48 -6.76
CA GLU A 153 3.77 -24.27 -6.34
C GLU A 153 2.83 -23.33 -5.56
N LEU A 154 1.55 -23.27 -5.95
CA LEU A 154 0.53 -22.47 -5.28
C LEU A 154 0.26 -22.93 -3.84
N GLU A 155 0.04 -24.22 -3.60
CA GLU A 155 -0.24 -24.77 -2.25
C GLU A 155 0.92 -24.50 -1.28
N LEU A 156 2.16 -24.69 -1.74
CA LEU A 156 3.36 -24.45 -0.94
C LEU A 156 3.56 -22.97 -0.62
N ILE A 157 3.26 -22.09 -1.58
CA ILE A 157 3.33 -20.65 -1.35
C ILE A 157 2.22 -20.20 -0.41
N ASP A 158 0.99 -20.69 -0.56
CA ASP A 158 -0.12 -20.34 0.32
C ASP A 158 0.19 -20.73 1.78
N GLU A 159 0.78 -21.91 2.02
CA GLU A 159 1.23 -22.32 3.35
C GLU A 159 2.29 -21.38 3.94
N LEU A 160 3.22 -20.88 3.11
CA LEU A 160 4.26 -19.95 3.54
C LEU A 160 3.72 -18.56 3.89
N VAL A 161 2.67 -18.10 3.21
CA VAL A 161 2.14 -16.74 3.38
C VAL A 161 0.97 -16.69 4.37
N ALA A 162 0.21 -17.77 4.55
CA ALA A 162 -0.90 -17.87 5.51
C ALA A 162 -0.58 -17.31 6.91
N PRO A 163 0.50 -17.73 7.61
CA PRO A 163 0.80 -17.21 8.94
C PRO A 163 1.16 -15.72 8.96
N ILE A 164 1.69 -15.18 7.85
CA ILE A 164 2.03 -13.74 7.73
C ILE A 164 0.74 -12.90 7.69
N PHE A 165 -0.31 -13.43 7.07
CA PHE A 165 -1.62 -12.77 7.04
C PHE A 165 -2.42 -12.94 8.33
N GLU A 166 -2.29 -14.07 9.02
CA GLU A 166 -3.00 -14.31 10.30
C GLU A 166 -2.47 -13.46 11.46
N ASN A 167 -1.14 -13.34 11.59
CA ASN A 167 -0.48 -12.50 12.60
C ASN A 167 -0.89 -11.01 12.50
N PHE A 168 -1.43 -10.60 11.35
CA PHE A 168 -1.93 -9.25 11.12
C PHE A 168 -3.30 -8.97 11.73
N SER A 169 -4.21 -9.95 11.68
CA SER A 169 -5.52 -9.79 12.32
C SER A 169 -5.39 -9.63 13.83
N HIS A 170 -4.38 -10.27 14.43
CA HIS A 170 -4.17 -10.27 15.87
C HIS A 170 -3.42 -9.03 16.36
N GLY A 171 -2.33 -8.62 15.68
CA GLY A 171 -1.56 -7.43 16.04
C GLY A 171 -2.35 -6.12 15.89
N GLU A 172 -3.21 -6.01 14.88
CA GLU A 172 -4.10 -4.84 14.73
C GLU A 172 -5.24 -4.84 15.77
N ALA A 173 -5.80 -6.00 16.10
CA ALA A 173 -6.80 -6.12 17.15
C ALA A 173 -6.23 -5.77 18.53
N GLU A 174 -4.96 -6.08 18.79
CA GLU A 174 -4.27 -5.75 20.04
C GLU A 174 -3.88 -4.26 20.10
N ALA A 175 -3.40 -3.67 19.00
CA ALA A 175 -3.13 -2.24 18.90
C ALA A 175 -4.41 -1.38 19.09
N LEU A 176 -5.55 -1.81 18.53
CA LEU A 176 -6.86 -1.18 18.75
C LEU A 176 -7.37 -1.37 20.19
N ARG A 177 -7.06 -2.51 20.84
CA ARG A 177 -7.37 -2.75 22.26
C ARG A 177 -6.52 -1.89 23.21
N LEU A 178 -5.25 -1.65 22.88
CA LEU A 178 -4.37 -0.76 23.64
C LEU A 178 -4.80 0.70 23.50
N ASN A 179 -5.17 1.13 22.30
CA ASN A 179 -5.63 2.50 22.06
C ASN A 179 -6.99 2.79 22.74
N SER A 180 -7.90 1.80 22.78
CA SER A 180 -9.18 1.89 23.51
C SER A 180 -9.07 1.69 25.03
N ARG A 181 -7.93 1.20 25.54
CA ARG A 181 -7.59 1.22 26.97
C ARG A 181 -6.98 2.56 27.41
N GLY A 182 -6.11 3.14 26.57
CA GLY A 182 -5.56 4.48 26.79
C GLY A 182 -6.66 5.55 26.85
N ASN A 183 -7.66 5.46 25.96
CA ASN A 183 -8.76 6.43 25.92
C ASN A 183 -9.81 6.25 27.03
N ARG A 184 -9.82 5.11 27.74
CA ARG A 184 -10.68 4.90 28.92
C ARG A 184 -10.01 5.33 30.22
N GLN A 185 -8.68 5.42 30.27
CA GLN A 185 -7.97 5.93 31.44
C GLN A 185 -7.98 7.46 31.53
N THR A 186 -8.16 8.18 30.41
CA THR A 186 -8.32 9.64 30.40
C THR A 186 -9.73 10.09 30.79
N GLU A 187 -10.78 9.31 30.50
CA GLU A 187 -12.16 9.64 30.94
C GLU A 187 -12.43 9.27 32.40
N SER A 188 -11.67 8.34 32.97
CA SER A 188 -11.84 7.92 34.37
C SER A 188 -11.18 8.86 35.40
N GLN A 189 -10.42 9.87 34.96
CA GLN A 189 -9.74 10.83 35.84
C GLN A 189 -10.38 12.23 35.90
N LEU A 190 -11.46 12.49 35.13
CA LEU A 190 -12.07 13.82 35.05
C LEU A 190 -13.28 14.05 35.99
N TRP A 191 -13.58 13.13 36.91
CA TRP A 191 -14.73 13.25 37.82
C TRP A 191 -14.40 13.25 39.33
N ILE A 192 -13.15 13.53 39.72
CA ILE A 192 -12.80 13.69 41.14
C ILE A 192 -11.89 14.90 41.34
N THR A 193 -12.46 16.11 41.37
CA THR A 193 -12.11 17.26 42.26
C THR A 193 -12.87 18.52 41.76
N VAL A 194 -14.03 18.88 42.34
CA VAL A 194 -14.25 19.81 43.49
C VAL A 194 -14.34 21.28 43.00
N PRO A 195 -15.24 22.14 43.54
CA PRO A 195 -15.91 22.07 44.85
C PRO A 195 -17.42 21.86 44.86
#